data_AF-D2R486-F1
#
_entry.id   AF-D2R486-F1
#
_cell.length_a   1.000
_cell.length_b   1.000
_cell.length_c   1.000
_cell.angle_alpha   90.00
_cell.angle_beta   90.00
_cell.angle_gamma   90.00
#
_symmetry.space_group_name_H-M   'P 1'
#
loop_
_entity.id
_entity.type
_entity.pdbx_description
1 polymer ?
#
loop_
_entity_poly.entity_id
_entity_poly.type
_entity_poly.pdbx_seq_one_letter_code
_entity_poly.pdbx_strand_id
1 'polypeptide(L)'
;MPHASVTDQRQSQDLTSRSIATQSPARQSVAEPQVEQPSTKSLTASSQASPPPVAKRSVRRAASSRAAATTSVNRSRTSRPKFIETSITTTDADARPITSRVLEPSGTGFVGGRGLDAIRGPQGQTGIVTDSSLADLAWPAVETARSADHIEIHQLLRAAFHAPTTAEFAAQLDEPGYQPSERLVIRHRREIVSHLRLVPRTLEFDGQRVRAMMLSELVTSAPWQRRGLARHLVSAAQHVAREQGVTLLLARTKFPQLFSALRWQEASLQWSSLADARQVLAKLALWSSSNQKELFADDEDAPITFTHGRTPTRNIPVVVRPLRRIDYVSLRELYASAAPTMRGWPVRSDEYWDWLLGKGACDSMLVAAVRDPKAGNALGSEKIVGYAFAREGRLVEHLVLPGYAEAAEQLLARVCSDVLESDRGNIRVDAPLLSPLHEHLRAAGGQTVTPQQTCGQKWMMLPLGAVSLLEKSLPSITARAAKISDTKTATLSLRIGSVNKAREKSAGEVSLRAPQKQFRLQLYRSGVKLVEAAATSPSITLSETCLGMLLLGQWSVESAIARGELDASSAAAAKLAETLFPSQLWHIPPLDDLLG
;
A
#
# COMPACT_ATOMS: atom_id res chain seq x y z
N MET A 1 -45.63 -49.73 -22.04
CA MET A 1 -46.23 -49.39 -23.35
C MET A 1 -45.45 -48.22 -23.96
N PRO A 2 -45.18 -48.20 -25.28
CA PRO A 2 -43.94 -48.84 -25.75
C PRO A 2 -43.15 -48.10 -26.87
N HIS A 3 -41.99 -48.68 -27.22
CA HIS A 3 -41.11 -48.45 -28.39
C HIS A 3 -40.41 -47.08 -28.52
N ALA A 4 -39.07 -46.92 -28.65
CA ALA A 4 -37.92 -47.74 -29.07
C ALA A 4 -37.68 -47.88 -30.60
N SER A 5 -36.54 -47.31 -31.05
CA SER A 5 -35.69 -47.52 -32.26
C SER A 5 -34.70 -46.34 -32.25
N VAL A 6 -33.37 -46.42 -32.10
CA VAL A 6 -32.33 -47.33 -32.62
C VAL A 6 -32.32 -47.44 -34.14
N THR A 7 -31.37 -46.73 -34.77
CA THR A 7 -30.77 -47.14 -36.04
C THR A 7 -29.27 -46.89 -35.97
N ASP A 8 -28.50 -47.93 -36.30
CA ASP A 8 -27.04 -47.98 -36.35
C ASP A 8 -26.63 -47.99 -37.83
N GLN A 9 -25.59 -47.23 -38.22
CA GLN A 9 -24.90 -47.52 -39.48
C GLN A 9 -23.42 -47.08 -39.47
N ARG A 10 -22.57 -48.11 -39.52
CA ARG A 10 -21.12 -48.07 -39.64
C ARG A 10 -20.65 -47.70 -41.05
N GLN A 11 -19.33 -47.42 -41.10
CA GLN A 11 -18.39 -47.54 -42.23
C GLN A 11 -18.46 -46.45 -43.33
N SER A 12 -17.38 -46.21 -44.09
CA SER A 12 -16.10 -46.95 -44.15
C SER A 12 -14.81 -46.13 -43.96
N GLN A 13 -13.73 -46.88 -43.83
CA GLN A 13 -12.30 -46.52 -43.89
C GLN A 13 -11.90 -45.88 -45.23
N ASP A 14 -10.81 -45.10 -45.24
CA ASP A 14 -9.68 -45.51 -46.09
C ASP A 14 -8.31 -45.06 -45.55
N LEU A 15 -7.27 -45.85 -45.84
CA LEU A 15 -5.89 -45.70 -45.36
C LEU A 15 -4.95 -45.65 -46.58
N THR A 16 -4.20 -44.55 -46.75
CA THR A 16 -3.01 -44.58 -47.63
C THR A 16 -1.79 -43.93 -46.99
N SER A 17 -0.89 -44.78 -46.52
CA SER A 17 0.48 -44.43 -46.11
C SER A 17 1.41 -44.32 -47.32
N ARG A 18 2.22 -43.25 -47.40
CA ARG A 18 3.52 -43.09 -48.10
C ARG A 18 3.86 -41.59 -48.15
N SER A 19 5.10 -41.12 -48.12
CA SER A 19 6.39 -41.83 -48.05
C SER A 19 7.44 -41.00 -47.28
N ILE A 20 8.51 -41.66 -46.85
CA ILE A 20 9.68 -41.07 -46.21
C ILE A 20 10.54 -40.33 -47.25
N ALA A 21 10.99 -39.12 -46.93
CA ALA A 21 12.09 -38.45 -47.63
C ALA A 21 12.91 -37.57 -46.65
N THR A 22 13.94 -38.17 -46.08
CA THR A 22 15.04 -37.48 -45.40
C THR A 22 15.78 -36.53 -46.35
N GLN A 23 16.03 -35.27 -45.95
CA GLN A 23 17.25 -34.55 -46.38
C GLN A 23 17.58 -33.29 -45.55
N SER A 24 18.67 -33.42 -44.78
CA SER A 24 19.60 -32.39 -44.31
C SER A 24 20.86 -33.15 -43.86
N PRO A 25 22.08 -32.56 -43.87
CA PRO A 25 22.40 -31.14 -44.01
C PRO A 25 23.39 -30.82 -45.15
N ALA A 26 23.59 -29.54 -45.44
CA ALA A 26 24.76 -29.05 -46.18
C ALA A 26 25.53 -28.01 -45.33
N ARG A 27 26.79 -28.32 -45.01
CA ARG A 27 27.75 -27.40 -44.39
C ARG A 27 28.47 -26.59 -45.47
N GLN A 28 28.66 -25.30 -45.25
CA GLN A 28 29.76 -24.49 -45.79
C GLN A 28 30.26 -23.60 -44.64
N SER A 29 31.42 -23.86 -44.01
CA SER A 29 32.76 -23.39 -44.43
C SER A 29 32.74 -21.88 -44.74
N VAL A 30 32.95 -21.00 -43.75
CA VAL A 30 34.28 -20.62 -43.20
C VAL A 30 35.26 -20.24 -44.31
N ALA A 31 35.47 -18.93 -44.45
CA ALA A 31 36.63 -18.32 -45.09
C ALA A 31 36.90 -16.96 -44.40
N GLU A 32 38.05 -16.82 -43.76
CA GLU A 32 38.63 -15.51 -43.43
C GLU A 32 39.12 -14.84 -44.72
N PRO A 33 39.35 -13.51 -44.68
CA PRO A 33 40.69 -13.08 -45.10
C PRO A 33 41.35 -12.12 -44.10
N GLN A 34 42.68 -12.15 -44.12
CA GLN A 34 43.56 -11.37 -43.28
C GLN A 34 43.63 -9.89 -43.69
N VAL A 35 43.81 -9.05 -42.66
CA VAL A 35 44.89 -8.07 -42.50
C VAL A 35 45.63 -7.62 -43.78
N GLU A 36 45.53 -6.34 -44.10
CA GLU A 36 46.68 -5.56 -44.58
C GLU A 36 46.56 -4.09 -44.13
N GLN A 37 47.68 -3.50 -43.67
CA GLN A 37 47.79 -2.07 -43.36
C GLN A 37 48.07 -1.28 -44.64
N PRO A 38 47.97 0.06 -44.59
CA PRO A 38 49.25 0.76 -44.72
C PRO A 38 49.47 1.92 -43.74
N SER A 39 50.70 1.91 -43.22
CA SER A 39 51.53 3.08 -42.88
C SER A 39 51.58 4.11 -44.03
N THR A 40 52.00 5.37 -43.92
CA THR A 40 52.46 6.26 -42.83
C THR A 40 52.52 7.66 -43.45
N LYS A 41 52.33 8.73 -42.67
CA LYS A 41 53.20 9.91 -42.80
C LYS A 41 53.18 10.77 -41.54
N SER A 42 54.37 10.94 -40.99
CA SER A 42 54.71 11.76 -39.83
C SER A 42 54.92 13.22 -40.22
N LEU A 43 54.87 14.13 -39.23
CA LEU A 43 56.02 14.94 -38.79
C LEU A 43 55.61 16.00 -37.72
N THR A 44 56.28 15.92 -36.56
CA THR A 44 56.83 17.03 -35.73
C THR A 44 55.91 18.07 -35.04
N ALA A 45 56.21 18.55 -33.82
CA ALA A 45 57.18 18.10 -32.79
C ALA A 45 56.88 18.71 -31.39
N SER A 46 57.38 18.02 -30.36
CA SER A 46 57.88 18.50 -29.05
C SER A 46 57.24 19.70 -28.31
N SER A 47 56.84 19.47 -27.05
CA SER A 47 57.70 19.83 -25.92
C SER A 47 57.33 19.07 -24.63
N GLN A 48 58.34 18.77 -23.80
CA GLN A 48 58.20 18.11 -22.50
C GLN A 48 58.26 19.13 -21.36
N ALA A 49 57.52 18.90 -20.27
CA ALA A 49 57.89 19.39 -18.93
C ALA A 49 57.30 18.49 -17.84
N SER A 50 58.17 17.82 -17.08
CA SER A 50 57.84 17.10 -15.84
C SER A 50 58.16 17.96 -14.60
N PRO A 51 57.65 17.61 -13.40
CA PRO A 51 57.38 18.60 -12.34
C PRO A 51 58.50 18.76 -11.29
N PRO A 52 58.45 19.83 -10.47
CA PRO A 52 59.15 19.90 -9.19
C PRO A 52 58.27 19.48 -7.99
N PRO A 53 58.86 18.98 -6.88
CA PRO A 53 58.18 18.61 -5.63
C PRO A 53 58.13 19.78 -4.62
N VAL A 54 57.83 19.49 -3.33
CA VAL A 54 57.84 20.33 -2.08
C VAL A 54 56.44 20.38 -1.43
N ALA A 55 56.23 20.21 -0.11
CA ALA A 55 57.08 19.66 0.95
C ALA A 55 56.24 19.11 2.12
N LYS A 56 56.83 18.19 2.91
CA LYS A 56 56.31 17.79 4.23
C LYS A 56 56.66 18.88 5.25
N ARG A 57 55.68 19.38 6.02
CA ARG A 57 55.95 20.25 7.17
C ARG A 57 55.44 19.61 8.46
N SER A 58 56.37 19.34 9.36
CA SER A 58 56.12 18.83 10.71
C SER A 58 55.84 19.97 11.69
N VAL A 59 54.96 19.72 12.67
CA VAL A 59 54.89 20.50 13.92
C VAL A 59 54.81 19.50 15.08
N ARG A 60 55.54 19.78 16.16
CA ARG A 60 55.73 18.89 17.32
C ARG A 60 54.75 19.19 18.45
N ARG A 61 54.38 18.12 19.16
CA ARG A 61 54.12 18.01 20.62
C ARG A 61 53.42 19.17 21.34
N ALA A 62 52.31 18.82 22.00
CA ALA A 62 52.22 18.96 23.45
C ALA A 62 51.72 17.63 24.04
N ALA A 63 52.33 17.16 25.13
CA ALA A 63 51.88 15.99 25.87
C ALA A 63 51.24 16.48 27.17
N SER A 64 50.12 15.88 27.57
CA SER A 64 49.66 15.95 28.96
C SER A 64 48.96 14.64 29.32
N SER A 65 49.41 14.05 30.42
CA SER A 65 48.90 12.81 30.98
C SER A 65 47.76 13.08 31.95
N ARG A 66 46.72 12.24 31.95
CA ARG A 66 46.09 11.83 33.22
C ARG A 66 45.25 10.56 33.13
N ALA A 67 45.64 9.62 34.00
CA ALA A 67 44.85 8.66 34.76
C ALA A 67 43.61 8.00 34.12
N ALA A 68 43.68 6.67 34.01
CA ALA A 68 42.50 5.82 34.00
C ALA A 68 41.72 5.96 35.33
N ALA A 69 40.39 5.97 35.24
CA ALA A 69 39.50 5.85 36.38
C ALA A 69 38.56 4.66 36.16
N THR A 70 38.95 3.51 36.70
CA THR A 70 38.11 2.31 36.74
C THR A 70 36.98 2.55 37.74
N THR A 71 35.75 2.71 37.26
CA THR A 71 34.57 2.83 38.15
C THR A 71 33.71 1.58 38.00
N SER A 72 33.82 0.67 38.96
CA SER A 72 32.85 -0.40 39.16
C SER A 72 31.54 0.19 39.68
N VAL A 73 30.41 -0.19 39.07
CA VAL A 73 29.08 0.15 39.60
C VAL A 73 28.44 -1.12 40.15
N ASN A 74 28.21 -1.11 41.46
CA ASN A 74 27.59 -2.19 42.22
C ASN A 74 26.19 -2.50 41.68
N ARG A 75 25.89 -3.79 41.47
CA ARG A 75 24.50 -4.27 41.33
C ARG A 75 23.87 -4.39 42.72
N SER A 76 23.21 -3.33 43.16
CA SER A 76 22.36 -3.36 44.34
C SER A 76 21.15 -4.28 44.11
N ARG A 77 21.05 -5.36 44.87
CA ARG A 77 19.83 -6.17 44.97
C ARG A 77 18.71 -5.32 45.57
N THR A 78 17.60 -5.14 44.85
CA THR A 78 16.34 -4.67 45.44
C THR A 78 15.41 -5.86 45.72
N SER A 79 14.87 -5.88 46.92
CA SER A 79 14.07 -6.97 47.48
C SER A 79 12.64 -6.99 46.93
N ARG A 80 12.11 -8.20 46.73
CA ARG A 80 10.66 -8.43 46.59
C ARG A 80 9.94 -8.04 47.88
N PRO A 81 8.82 -7.29 47.85
CA PRO A 81 7.85 -7.31 48.92
C PRO A 81 7.05 -8.63 48.85
N LYS A 82 6.86 -9.29 50.00
CA LYS A 82 5.87 -10.36 50.14
C LYS A 82 4.50 -9.71 50.33
N PHE A 83 3.52 -10.08 49.51
CA PHE A 83 2.12 -9.84 49.86
C PHE A 83 1.60 -10.98 50.73
N ILE A 84 0.72 -10.64 51.68
CA ILE A 84 0.12 -11.57 52.63
C ILE A 84 -1.26 -11.95 52.10
N GLU A 85 -1.49 -13.24 51.88
CA GLU A 85 -2.84 -13.81 51.75
C GLU A 85 -3.28 -14.35 53.10
N THR A 86 -4.40 -13.85 53.65
CA THR A 86 -5.23 -14.64 54.57
C THR A 86 -6.69 -14.17 54.54
N SER A 87 -7.49 -14.92 53.78
CA SER A 87 -8.86 -15.36 54.07
C SER A 87 -9.80 -14.48 54.91
N ILE A 88 -10.91 -14.06 54.30
CA ILE A 88 -12.20 -13.88 55.00
C ILE A 88 -13.26 -14.75 54.29
N THR A 89 -14.09 -15.41 55.09
CA THR A 89 -15.05 -16.44 54.69
C THR A 89 -16.34 -15.88 54.09
N THR A 90 -16.95 -16.68 53.21
CA THR A 90 -18.25 -16.47 52.56
C THR A 90 -19.46 -16.47 53.51
N THR A 91 -20.45 -15.63 53.21
CA THR A 91 -21.88 -15.99 53.34
C THR A 91 -22.81 -15.20 52.40
N ASP A 92 -23.54 -15.98 51.60
CA ASP A 92 -24.94 -15.85 51.15
C ASP A 92 -25.48 -14.93 50.03
N ALA A 93 -26.34 -15.58 49.25
CA ALA A 93 -27.55 -15.21 48.46
C ALA A 93 -27.70 -13.96 47.55
N ASP A 94 -28.28 -14.27 46.37
CA ASP A 94 -29.22 -13.48 45.55
C ASP A 94 -28.87 -12.08 44.98
N ALA A 95 -28.51 -12.06 43.67
CA ALA A 95 -29.03 -11.08 42.71
C ALA A 95 -28.86 -11.51 41.23
N ARG A 96 -29.73 -10.99 40.36
CA ARG A 96 -29.87 -11.28 38.92
C ARG A 96 -28.73 -10.67 38.06
N PRO A 97 -28.49 -11.16 36.82
CA PRO A 97 -27.34 -10.73 36.01
C PRO A 97 -27.41 -9.25 35.59
N ILE A 98 -26.40 -8.49 36.01
CA ILE A 98 -26.14 -7.13 35.54
C ILE A 98 -25.22 -7.22 34.31
N THR A 99 -25.57 -6.51 33.23
CA THR A 99 -24.75 -6.42 32.03
C THR A 99 -23.43 -5.71 32.31
N SER A 100 -22.31 -6.44 32.21
CA SER A 100 -20.97 -5.90 32.40
C SER A 100 -20.58 -4.94 31.28
N ARG A 101 -20.68 -3.64 31.55
CA ARG A 101 -19.98 -2.63 30.75
C ARG A 101 -18.47 -2.79 30.99
N VAL A 102 -17.73 -3.04 29.92
CA VAL A 102 -16.27 -2.96 29.91
C VAL A 102 -15.86 -1.51 30.18
N LEU A 103 -15.04 -1.27 31.19
CA LEU A 103 -14.31 -0.01 31.33
C LEU A 103 -13.08 -0.06 30.42
N GLU A 104 -12.96 0.90 29.51
CA GLU A 104 -11.72 1.10 28.76
C GLU A 104 -10.73 1.97 29.56
N PRO A 105 -9.43 1.68 29.51
CA PRO A 105 -8.42 2.53 30.11
C PRO A 105 -8.09 3.76 29.23
N SER A 106 -8.46 4.93 29.73
CA SER A 106 -7.67 6.17 29.59
C SER A 106 -7.36 6.69 28.17
N GLY A 107 -8.39 6.88 27.34
CA GLY A 107 -8.35 7.91 26.30
C GLY A 107 -8.54 9.31 26.92
N THR A 108 -7.76 10.30 26.47
CA THR A 108 -7.75 11.68 27.02
C THR A 108 -9.14 12.32 27.06
N GLY A 109 -9.66 12.53 28.28
CA GLY A 109 -10.98 13.11 28.51
C GLY A 109 -11.00 14.64 28.42
N PHE A 110 -12.09 15.20 27.91
CA PHE A 110 -12.47 16.60 28.15
C PHE A 110 -13.86 16.65 28.80
N VAL A 111 -14.01 17.50 29.81
CA VAL A 111 -15.19 17.55 30.68
C VAL A 111 -16.35 18.28 30.00
N GLY A 112 -17.51 17.63 29.93
CA GLY A 112 -18.76 18.24 29.48
C GLY A 112 -19.48 18.98 30.60
N GLY A 113 -19.52 20.31 30.54
CA GLY A 113 -20.42 21.15 31.34
C GLY A 113 -21.79 21.28 30.67
N ARG A 114 -22.89 21.06 31.40
CA ARG A 114 -24.26 21.22 30.91
C ARG A 114 -24.70 22.67 30.94
N GLY A 115 -25.61 23.07 30.04
CA GLY A 115 -26.27 24.38 30.11
C GLY A 115 -26.91 24.81 28.79
N LEU A 116 -27.98 24.13 28.37
CA LEU A 116 -28.88 24.61 27.32
C LEU A 116 -30.26 24.80 27.91
N ASP A 117 -30.53 26.01 28.39
CA ASP A 117 -31.88 26.52 28.63
C ASP A 117 -32.03 27.91 27.99
N ALA A 118 -33.27 28.20 27.62
CA ALA A 118 -33.68 29.18 26.62
C ALA A 118 -33.19 30.64 26.79
N ILE A 119 -32.78 31.26 25.66
CA ILE A 119 -33.09 32.66 25.34
C ILE A 119 -33.56 32.77 23.87
N ARG A 120 -34.65 33.50 23.63
CA ARG A 120 -35.22 33.80 22.30
C ARG A 120 -34.67 35.10 21.72
N GLY A 121 -34.28 35.05 20.43
CA GLY A 121 -34.33 36.19 19.49
C GLY A 121 -33.10 37.11 19.39
N PRO A 122 -33.06 38.02 18.40
CA PRO A 122 -34.00 38.21 17.29
C PRO A 122 -33.48 37.68 15.94
N GLN A 123 -34.34 37.68 14.91
CA GLN A 123 -33.98 37.29 13.54
C GLN A 123 -33.04 38.33 12.89
N GLY A 124 -31.77 37.97 12.68
CA GLY A 124 -30.83 38.68 11.82
C GLY A 124 -30.81 38.09 10.42
N GLN A 125 -30.87 38.94 9.40
CA GLN A 125 -30.97 38.55 7.99
C GLN A 125 -29.84 37.61 7.55
N THR A 126 -30.19 36.48 6.93
CA THR A 126 -29.24 35.61 6.24
C THR A 126 -28.79 36.27 4.93
N GLY A 127 -27.88 37.23 5.03
CA GLY A 127 -27.11 37.70 3.89
C GLY A 127 -26.25 36.57 3.36
N ILE A 128 -26.63 35.97 2.23
CA ILE A 128 -25.73 35.14 1.43
C ILE A 128 -24.67 36.09 0.90
N VAL A 129 -23.52 36.16 1.58
CA VAL A 129 -22.33 36.84 1.06
C VAL A 129 -21.90 36.04 -0.16
N THR A 130 -22.14 36.60 -1.33
CA THR A 130 -21.67 36.06 -2.60
C THR A 130 -20.13 36.06 -2.63
N ASP A 131 -19.58 35.02 -3.26
CA ASP A 131 -18.14 34.65 -3.27
C ASP A 131 -17.20 35.78 -3.77
N SER A 132 -17.76 36.83 -4.37
CA SER A 132 -17.07 37.98 -4.96
C SER A 132 -16.30 38.86 -3.96
N SER A 133 -16.65 38.83 -2.66
CA SER A 133 -16.04 39.69 -1.62
C SER A 133 -14.67 39.18 -1.12
N LEU A 134 -14.26 37.96 -1.47
CA LEU A 134 -12.98 37.35 -1.06
C LEU A 134 -11.87 37.43 -2.12
N ALA A 135 -12.14 38.04 -3.28
CA ALA A 135 -11.19 38.12 -4.39
C ALA A 135 -10.07 39.17 -4.17
N ASP A 136 -10.34 40.24 -3.43
CA ASP A 136 -9.40 41.37 -3.26
C ASP A 136 -8.40 41.19 -2.10
N LEU A 137 -8.52 40.12 -1.31
CA LEU A 137 -7.48 39.72 -0.38
C LEU A 137 -6.47 38.84 -1.12
N ALA A 138 -5.32 39.43 -1.48
CA ALA A 138 -4.18 38.67 -1.99
C ALA A 138 -3.81 37.57 -0.98
N TRP A 139 -4.10 36.32 -1.37
CA TRP A 139 -3.88 35.15 -0.52
C TRP A 139 -2.38 35.01 -0.22
N PRO A 140 -1.98 34.76 1.04
CA PRO A 140 -0.56 34.61 1.34
C PRO A 140 -0.01 33.40 0.57
N ALA A 141 1.12 33.60 -0.09
CA ALA A 141 1.69 32.62 -1.00
C ALA A 141 2.01 31.29 -0.29
N VAL A 142 1.88 30.18 -1.02
CA VAL A 142 2.42 28.90 -0.60
C VAL A 142 3.92 28.90 -0.89
N GLU A 143 4.71 28.61 0.14
CA GLU A 143 6.16 28.47 0.07
C GLU A 143 6.55 27.01 0.34
N THR A 144 7.72 26.60 -0.16
CA THR A 144 8.40 25.39 0.30
C THR A 144 9.17 25.70 1.59
N ALA A 145 9.12 24.80 2.57
CA ALA A 145 9.80 24.97 3.84
C ALA A 145 11.33 24.75 3.70
N ARG A 146 12.04 25.24 4.70
CA ARG A 146 13.50 25.16 4.86
C ARG A 146 13.83 24.43 6.16
N SER A 147 15.06 23.95 6.32
CA SER A 147 15.46 23.23 7.55
C SER A 147 15.28 24.05 8.84
N ALA A 148 15.34 25.38 8.75
CA ALA A 148 15.07 26.30 9.86
C ALA A 148 13.61 26.27 10.34
N ASP A 149 12.68 25.87 9.48
CA ASP A 149 11.23 25.89 9.74
C ASP A 149 10.77 24.66 10.53
N HIS A 150 11.60 23.62 10.62
CA HIS A 150 11.24 22.34 11.24
C HIS A 150 10.75 22.49 12.69
N ILE A 151 11.34 23.41 13.47
CA ILE A 151 10.94 23.66 14.86
C ILE A 151 9.53 24.27 14.92
N GLU A 152 9.25 25.25 14.07
CA GLU A 152 7.96 25.94 14.00
C GLU A 152 6.86 25.00 13.48
N ILE A 153 7.17 24.19 12.47
CA ILE A 153 6.29 23.13 11.95
C ILE A 153 5.98 22.10 13.04
N HIS A 154 6.98 21.63 13.81
CA HIS A 154 6.76 20.68 14.90
C HIS A 154 5.86 21.25 15.99
N GLN A 155 6.04 22.52 16.35
CA GLN A 155 5.18 23.22 17.31
C GLN A 155 3.73 23.33 16.80
N LEU A 156 3.54 23.69 15.52
CA LEU A 156 2.21 23.76 14.89
C LEU A 156 1.50 22.40 14.87
N LEU A 157 2.21 21.32 14.52
CA LEU A 157 1.67 19.95 14.52
C LEU A 157 1.29 19.51 15.93
N ARG A 158 2.19 19.70 16.92
CA ARG A 158 1.90 19.37 18.33
C ARG A 158 0.73 20.19 18.91
N ALA A 159 0.56 21.44 18.50
CA ALA A 159 -0.57 22.27 18.91
C ALA A 159 -1.91 21.81 18.33
N ALA A 160 -1.92 21.24 17.12
CA ALA A 160 -3.13 20.84 16.41
C ALA A 160 -3.52 19.35 16.60
N PHE A 161 -2.53 18.47 16.74
CA PHE A 161 -2.73 17.01 16.75
C PHE A 161 -2.21 16.33 18.02
N HIS A 162 -1.48 17.05 18.89
CA HIS A 162 -0.70 16.49 20.01
C HIS A 162 0.37 15.46 19.59
N ALA A 163 0.67 15.39 18.30
CA ALA A 163 1.63 14.51 17.64
C ALA A 163 2.24 15.25 16.43
N PRO A 164 3.37 14.79 15.86
CA PRO A 164 4.25 13.74 16.38
C PRO A 164 5.00 14.16 17.66
N THR A 165 5.46 13.19 18.44
CA THR A 165 6.45 13.43 19.50
C THR A 165 7.78 13.93 18.91
N THR A 166 8.70 14.43 19.75
CA THR A 166 10.03 14.86 19.28
C THR A 166 10.82 13.72 18.63
N ALA A 167 10.68 12.49 19.13
CA ALA A 167 11.37 11.32 18.59
C ALA A 167 10.79 10.88 17.24
N GLU A 168 9.46 10.85 17.11
CA GLU A 168 8.79 10.57 15.84
C GLU A 168 9.09 11.65 14.79
N PHE A 169 9.03 12.93 15.16
CA PHE A 169 9.39 14.02 14.24
C PHE A 169 10.85 13.94 13.78
N ALA A 170 11.79 13.63 14.70
CA ALA A 170 13.18 13.38 14.32
C ALA A 170 13.30 12.17 13.37
N ALA A 171 12.56 11.09 13.62
CA ALA A 171 12.52 9.95 12.72
C ALA A 171 12.01 10.32 11.30
N GLN A 172 11.01 11.21 11.19
CA GLN A 172 10.55 11.73 9.89
C GLN A 172 11.62 12.55 9.16
N LEU A 173 12.42 13.35 9.88
CA LEU A 173 13.51 14.12 9.28
C LEU A 173 14.69 13.23 8.86
N ASP A 174 14.84 12.06 9.50
CA ASP A 174 15.82 11.02 9.17
C ASP A 174 15.34 10.06 8.06
N GLU A 175 14.15 10.25 7.48
CA GLU A 175 13.60 9.39 6.43
C GLU A 175 14.47 9.44 5.15
N PRO A 176 14.92 8.29 4.61
CA PRO A 176 15.81 8.27 3.45
C PRO A 176 15.23 8.99 2.23
N GLY A 177 15.94 10.03 1.80
CA GLY A 177 15.54 10.89 0.69
C GLY A 177 14.80 12.17 1.09
N TYR A 178 14.37 12.31 2.36
CA TYR A 178 13.61 13.47 2.85
C TYR A 178 14.26 14.81 2.48
N GLN A 179 13.46 15.77 2.04
CA GLN A 179 13.87 17.16 1.80
C GLN A 179 12.93 18.14 2.51
N PRO A 180 13.44 19.24 3.11
CA PRO A 180 12.59 20.29 3.69
C PRO A 180 11.55 20.86 2.71
N SER A 181 11.89 20.90 1.42
CA SER A 181 10.99 21.37 0.34
C SER A 181 9.78 20.49 0.09
N GLU A 182 9.73 19.28 0.67
CA GLU A 182 8.55 18.41 0.66
C GLU A 182 7.46 18.90 1.63
N ARG A 183 7.77 19.87 2.51
CA ARG A 183 6.80 20.54 3.37
C ARG A 183 6.38 21.86 2.73
N LEU A 184 5.08 22.01 2.47
CA LEU A 184 4.46 23.24 1.98
C LEU A 184 3.92 24.03 3.17
N VAL A 185 4.18 25.34 3.19
CA VAL A 185 3.78 26.25 4.27
C VAL A 185 3.10 27.50 3.72
N ILE A 186 2.20 28.06 4.52
CA ILE A 186 1.67 29.40 4.30
C ILE A 186 2.05 30.25 5.51
N ARG A 187 2.65 31.41 5.27
CA ARG A 187 3.05 32.36 6.31
C ARG A 187 2.10 33.54 6.42
N HIS A 188 1.98 34.07 7.63
CA HIS A 188 1.47 35.42 7.86
C HIS A 188 2.53 36.22 8.61
N ARG A 189 2.97 37.34 8.02
CA ARG A 189 4.13 38.14 8.45
C ARG A 189 5.44 37.34 8.45
N ARG A 190 5.68 36.54 9.49
CA ARG A 190 6.84 35.65 9.63
C ARG A 190 6.48 34.26 10.14
N GLU A 191 5.27 34.09 10.70
CA GLU A 191 4.81 32.87 11.37
C GLU A 191 4.16 31.91 10.37
N ILE A 192 4.41 30.61 10.50
CA ILE A 192 3.73 29.55 9.73
C ILE A 192 2.34 29.35 10.31
N VAL A 193 1.32 29.76 9.54
CA VAL A 193 -0.08 29.66 9.95
C VAL A 193 -0.76 28.41 9.40
N SER A 194 -0.20 27.77 8.38
CA SER A 194 -0.68 26.51 7.80
C SER A 194 0.48 25.69 7.23
N HIS A 195 0.40 24.36 7.32
CA HIS A 195 1.39 23.40 6.83
C HIS A 195 0.72 22.19 6.17
N LEU A 196 1.40 21.58 5.20
CA LEU A 196 1.08 20.30 4.58
C LEU A 196 2.39 19.60 4.23
N ARG A 197 2.51 18.29 4.49
CA ARG A 197 3.66 17.50 4.02
C ARG A 197 3.28 16.68 2.80
N LEU A 198 4.20 16.65 1.84
CA LEU A 198 4.24 15.74 0.71
C LEU A 198 5.19 14.61 1.07
N VAL A 199 4.78 13.36 0.91
CA VAL A 199 5.65 12.19 1.11
C VAL A 199 5.68 11.41 -0.20
N PRO A 200 6.77 11.51 -0.99
CA PRO A 200 6.91 10.72 -2.21
C PRO A 200 6.89 9.22 -1.91
N ARG A 201 6.14 8.47 -2.71
CA ARG A 201 6.07 7.01 -2.63
C ARG A 201 6.17 6.43 -4.03
N THR A 202 6.77 5.26 -4.17
CA THR A 202 6.61 4.44 -5.37
C THR A 202 5.78 3.23 -4.98
N LEU A 203 4.71 2.96 -5.72
CA LEU A 203 3.78 1.85 -5.44
C LEU A 203 3.84 0.82 -6.56
N GLU A 204 3.77 -0.45 -6.20
CA GLU A 204 3.61 -1.56 -7.14
C GLU A 204 2.15 -1.61 -7.66
N PHE A 205 2.03 -1.80 -8.97
CA PHE A 205 0.77 -1.78 -9.70
C PHE A 205 0.93 -2.63 -10.96
N ASP A 206 0.35 -3.84 -10.98
CA ASP A 206 0.40 -4.75 -12.13
C ASP A 206 1.83 -5.11 -12.59
N GLY A 207 2.76 -5.32 -11.65
CA GLY A 207 4.17 -5.54 -11.93
C GLY A 207 4.88 -4.31 -12.52
N GLN A 208 4.24 -3.14 -12.50
CA GLN A 208 4.78 -1.85 -12.88
C GLN A 208 4.83 -0.91 -11.69
N ARG A 209 5.77 0.05 -11.73
CA ARG A 209 5.92 1.04 -10.66
C ARG A 209 5.20 2.34 -10.99
N VAL A 210 4.39 2.81 -10.06
CA VAL A 210 3.65 4.08 -10.15
C VAL A 210 4.22 5.05 -9.13
N ARG A 211 4.56 6.26 -9.58
CA ARG A 211 4.98 7.35 -8.69
C ARG A 211 3.73 7.95 -8.06
N ALA A 212 3.64 7.83 -6.75
CA ALA A 212 2.59 8.38 -5.93
C ALA A 212 3.16 9.47 -5.00
N MET A 213 2.29 10.29 -4.44
CA MET A 213 2.65 11.21 -3.37
C MET A 213 1.52 11.27 -2.36
N MET A 214 1.89 11.06 -1.10
CA MET A 214 1.01 11.01 0.04
C MET A 214 0.96 12.40 0.69
N LEU A 215 -0.24 12.96 0.84
CA LEU A 215 -0.46 14.21 1.56
C LEU A 215 -0.75 13.88 3.03
N SER A 216 0.18 14.22 3.91
CA SER A 216 0.09 14.05 5.36
C SER A 216 0.16 15.40 6.09
N GLU A 217 -0.12 15.39 7.40
CA GLU A 217 0.20 16.52 8.28
C GLU A 217 -0.46 17.88 7.89
N LEU A 218 -1.60 17.83 7.18
CA LEU A 218 -2.36 19.02 6.75
C LEU A 218 -3.00 19.74 7.95
N VAL A 219 -2.45 20.91 8.29
CA VAL A 219 -2.85 21.69 9.46
C VAL A 219 -3.02 23.17 9.11
N THR A 220 -4.01 23.81 9.72
CA THR A 220 -4.13 25.28 9.81
C THR A 220 -4.31 25.66 11.27
N SER A 221 -3.49 26.57 11.76
CA SER A 221 -3.54 27.12 13.12
C SER A 221 -4.93 27.70 13.43
N ALA A 222 -5.41 27.53 14.67
CA ALA A 222 -6.79 27.85 15.05
C ALA A 222 -7.28 29.26 14.65
N PRO A 223 -6.52 30.36 14.81
CA PRO A 223 -6.96 31.71 14.41
C PRO A 223 -7.16 31.90 12.89
N TRP A 224 -6.62 30.98 12.09
CA TRP A 224 -6.58 31.03 10.61
C TRP A 224 -7.48 29.97 9.95
N GLN A 225 -8.14 29.12 10.74
CA GLN A 225 -9.10 28.13 10.23
C GLN A 225 -10.30 28.78 9.53
N ARG A 226 -10.97 28.00 8.67
CA ARG A 226 -12.11 28.41 7.82
C ARG A 226 -11.81 29.54 6.82
N ARG A 227 -10.61 30.11 6.80
CA ARG A 227 -10.11 31.06 5.78
C ARG A 227 -9.50 30.37 4.56
N GLY A 228 -10.04 29.24 4.10
CA GLY A 228 -9.59 28.53 2.88
C GLY A 228 -8.13 28.04 2.77
N LEU A 229 -7.22 28.36 3.70
CA LEU A 229 -5.77 28.08 3.57
C LEU A 229 -5.45 26.60 3.28
N ALA A 230 -6.14 25.66 3.92
CA ALA A 230 -5.98 24.23 3.66
C ALA A 230 -6.36 23.84 2.21
N ARG A 231 -7.36 24.49 1.60
CA ARG A 231 -7.73 24.30 0.19
C ARG A 231 -6.62 24.83 -0.73
N HIS A 232 -6.00 25.95 -0.36
CA HIS A 232 -4.89 26.54 -1.11
C HIS A 232 -3.64 25.64 -1.08
N LEU A 233 -3.27 25.11 0.10
CA LEU A 233 -2.20 24.12 0.25
C LEU A 233 -2.43 22.85 -0.57
N VAL A 234 -3.62 22.25 -0.51
CA VAL A 234 -3.92 21.03 -1.28
C VAL A 234 -3.90 21.31 -2.79
N SER A 235 -4.33 22.50 -3.23
CA SER A 235 -4.22 22.91 -4.64
C SER A 235 -2.75 23.08 -5.08
N ALA A 236 -1.91 23.73 -4.28
CA ALA A 236 -0.49 23.86 -4.54
C ALA A 236 0.22 22.49 -4.57
N ALA A 237 -0.13 21.57 -3.66
CA ALA A 237 0.35 20.19 -3.68
C ALA A 237 -0.01 19.45 -4.98
N GLN A 238 -1.23 19.64 -5.51
CA GLN A 238 -1.60 19.10 -6.83
C GLN A 238 -0.79 19.71 -7.98
N HIS A 239 -0.34 20.96 -7.87
CA HIS A 239 0.52 21.59 -8.87
C HIS A 239 1.92 20.98 -8.83
N VAL A 240 2.58 21.02 -7.67
CA VAL A 240 3.92 20.44 -7.43
C VAL A 240 3.96 18.96 -7.86
N ALA A 241 2.93 18.18 -7.53
CA ALA A 241 2.84 16.78 -7.92
C ALA A 241 2.79 16.58 -9.45
N ARG A 242 2.08 17.43 -10.19
CA ARG A 242 2.05 17.38 -11.67
C ARG A 242 3.41 17.74 -12.26
N GLU A 243 4.05 18.81 -11.77
CA GLU A 243 5.39 19.21 -12.22
C GLU A 243 6.43 18.11 -11.99
N GLN A 244 6.33 17.41 -10.86
CA GLN A 244 7.21 16.28 -10.55
C GLN A 244 6.85 14.98 -11.30
N GLY A 245 5.80 14.94 -12.11
CA GLY A 245 5.35 13.73 -12.83
C GLY A 245 4.76 12.65 -11.93
N VAL A 246 4.19 13.02 -10.78
CA VAL A 246 3.43 12.11 -9.91
C VAL A 246 2.16 11.69 -10.64
N THR A 247 1.88 10.38 -10.66
CA THR A 247 0.72 9.82 -11.35
C THR A 247 -0.51 9.70 -10.43
N LEU A 248 -0.28 9.61 -9.12
CA LEU A 248 -1.32 9.37 -8.12
C LEU A 248 -1.09 10.19 -6.84
N LEU A 249 -2.12 10.92 -6.41
CA LEU A 249 -2.16 11.50 -5.07
C LEU A 249 -3.03 10.70 -4.12
N LEU A 250 -2.58 10.63 -2.87
CA LEU A 250 -3.23 9.95 -1.76
C LEU A 250 -3.32 10.89 -0.55
N ALA A 251 -4.38 10.79 0.24
CA ALA A 251 -4.53 11.53 1.49
C ALA A 251 -5.38 10.72 2.48
N ARG A 252 -5.04 10.75 3.77
CA ARG A 252 -5.85 10.16 4.85
C ARG A 252 -6.37 11.29 5.73
N THR A 253 -7.69 11.51 5.76
CA THR A 253 -8.27 12.76 6.28
C THR A 253 -9.57 12.56 7.05
N LYS A 254 -9.79 13.38 8.08
CA LYS A 254 -11.09 13.53 8.78
C LYS A 254 -12.04 14.49 8.06
N PHE A 255 -11.58 15.16 7.00
CA PHE A 255 -12.30 16.20 6.26
C PHE A 255 -12.43 15.85 4.76
N PRO A 256 -13.11 14.74 4.40
CA PRO A 256 -13.22 14.31 3.00
C PRO A 256 -13.83 15.38 2.09
N GLN A 257 -14.74 16.22 2.60
CA GLN A 257 -15.41 17.27 1.83
C GLN A 257 -14.43 18.31 1.27
N LEU A 258 -13.35 18.64 1.99
CA LEU A 258 -12.29 19.54 1.53
C LEU A 258 -11.62 18.98 0.27
N PHE A 259 -11.37 17.67 0.26
CA PHE A 259 -10.71 16.96 -0.83
C PHE A 259 -11.67 16.75 -2.01
N SER A 260 -12.94 16.37 -1.76
CA SER A 260 -13.95 16.24 -2.80
C SER A 260 -14.23 17.55 -3.55
N ALA A 261 -14.18 18.70 -2.86
CA ALA A 261 -14.26 20.02 -3.50
C ALA A 261 -13.08 20.32 -4.46
N LEU A 262 -11.99 19.56 -4.36
CA LEU A 262 -10.81 19.61 -5.23
C LEU A 262 -10.74 18.37 -6.16
N ARG A 263 -11.89 17.75 -6.46
CA ARG A 263 -12.10 16.58 -7.34
C ARG A 263 -11.47 15.26 -6.89
N TRP A 264 -10.94 15.19 -5.67
CA TRP A 264 -10.50 13.91 -5.09
C TRP A 264 -11.69 13.00 -4.83
N GLN A 265 -11.45 11.70 -4.96
CA GLN A 265 -12.44 10.64 -4.77
C GLN A 265 -12.14 9.85 -3.50
N GLU A 266 -13.18 9.35 -2.84
CA GLU A 266 -13.01 8.38 -1.76
C GLU A 266 -12.50 7.03 -2.32
N ALA A 267 -11.56 6.40 -1.61
CA ALA A 267 -10.91 5.17 -2.03
C ALA A 267 -10.89 4.12 -0.89
N SER A 268 -10.94 2.83 -1.24
CA SER A 268 -11.05 1.71 -0.30
C SER A 268 -9.74 0.94 -0.21
N LEU A 269 -8.71 1.62 0.31
CA LEU A 269 -7.30 1.16 0.28
C LEU A 269 -6.86 0.32 1.48
N GLN A 270 -7.66 0.30 2.54
CA GLN A 270 -7.38 -0.43 3.77
C GLN A 270 -8.66 -1.05 4.30
N TRP A 271 -8.56 -2.33 4.65
CA TRP A 271 -9.60 -3.11 5.28
C TRP A 271 -9.06 -3.67 6.59
N SER A 272 -9.92 -3.77 7.59
CA SER A 272 -9.53 -4.30 8.88
C SER A 272 -10.56 -5.28 9.40
N SER A 273 -10.14 -6.26 10.19
CA SER A 273 -11.03 -7.00 11.08
C SER A 273 -10.62 -6.77 12.53
N LEU A 274 -11.60 -6.77 13.44
CA LEU A 274 -11.40 -6.65 14.89
C LEU A 274 -12.05 -7.86 15.56
N ALA A 275 -11.33 -8.54 16.47
CA ALA A 275 -11.84 -9.68 17.23
C ALA A 275 -11.18 -9.75 18.62
N ASP A 276 -11.80 -10.50 19.54
CA ASP A 276 -11.17 -10.87 20.81
C ASP A 276 -10.02 -11.86 20.55
N ALA A 277 -8.82 -11.57 21.07
CA ALA A 277 -7.61 -12.32 20.77
C ALA A 277 -7.66 -13.77 21.33
N ARG A 278 -8.35 -13.99 22.45
CA ARG A 278 -8.54 -15.32 23.05
C ARG A 278 -9.50 -16.17 22.21
N GLN A 279 -10.55 -15.58 21.65
CA GLN A 279 -11.44 -16.27 20.72
C GLN A 279 -10.75 -16.63 19.40
N VAL A 280 -9.89 -15.74 18.87
CA VAL A 280 -9.07 -16.03 17.67
C VAL A 280 -8.14 -17.22 17.94
N LEU A 281 -7.39 -17.22 19.05
CA LEU A 281 -6.54 -18.33 19.44
C LEU A 281 -7.30 -19.65 19.58
N ALA A 282 -8.47 -19.63 20.23
CA ALA A 282 -9.31 -20.82 20.39
C ALA A 282 -9.78 -21.39 19.04
N LYS A 283 -10.08 -20.52 18.05
CA LYS A 283 -10.48 -20.96 16.70
C LYS A 283 -9.30 -21.52 15.89
N LEU A 284 -8.14 -20.86 15.93
CA LEU A 284 -6.92 -21.35 15.26
C LEU A 284 -6.52 -22.74 15.79
N ALA A 285 -6.54 -22.95 17.11
CA ALA A 285 -6.22 -24.25 17.72
C ALA A 285 -7.18 -25.39 17.27
N LEU A 286 -8.48 -25.08 17.09
CA LEU A 286 -9.45 -26.04 16.56
C LEU A 286 -9.17 -26.36 15.07
N TRP A 287 -8.86 -25.37 14.24
CA TRP A 287 -8.57 -25.58 12.83
C TRP A 287 -7.30 -26.41 12.58
N SER A 288 -6.21 -26.11 13.28
CA SER A 288 -4.99 -26.92 13.17
C SER A 288 -5.25 -28.39 13.55
N SER A 289 -6.13 -28.63 14.53
CA SER A 289 -6.52 -29.98 14.97
C SER A 289 -7.41 -30.72 13.96
N SER A 290 -8.25 -30.00 13.20
CA SER A 290 -9.10 -30.59 12.16
C SER A 290 -8.29 -30.97 10.92
N ASN A 291 -7.48 -30.06 10.38
CA ASN A 291 -6.67 -30.31 9.19
C ASN A 291 -5.69 -31.47 9.42
N GLN A 292 -5.14 -31.58 10.64
CA GLN A 292 -4.24 -32.68 10.98
C GLN A 292 -4.93 -34.06 10.98
N LYS A 293 -6.24 -34.15 11.25
CA LYS A 293 -6.96 -35.44 11.27
C LYS A 293 -7.31 -35.96 9.88
N GLU A 294 -7.72 -35.11 8.95
CA GLU A 294 -8.04 -35.53 7.58
C GLU A 294 -6.82 -36.07 6.84
N LEU A 295 -5.62 -35.56 7.16
CA LEU A 295 -4.34 -36.01 6.60
C LEU A 295 -3.82 -37.37 7.11
N PHE A 296 -4.47 -37.98 8.10
CA PHE A 296 -4.15 -39.34 8.60
C PHE A 296 -5.33 -40.31 8.51
N ALA A 297 -6.45 -39.91 7.91
CA ALA A 297 -7.66 -40.73 7.81
C ALA A 297 -7.69 -41.63 6.57
N ASP A 298 -7.02 -41.21 5.49
CA ASP A 298 -6.86 -41.97 4.26
C ASP A 298 -5.41 -42.47 4.13
N ASP A 299 -5.28 -43.78 3.93
CA ASP A 299 -4.17 -44.48 3.27
C ASP A 299 -3.10 -45.23 4.13
N GLU A 300 -3.45 -46.42 4.64
CA GLU A 300 -2.47 -47.48 5.01
C GLU A 300 -2.24 -48.54 3.89
N ASP A 301 -3.02 -48.55 2.79
CA ASP A 301 -3.11 -49.72 1.87
C ASP A 301 -3.16 -49.41 0.35
N ALA A 302 -3.27 -48.15 -0.10
CA ALA A 302 -3.41 -47.80 -1.51
C ALA A 302 -2.04 -47.54 -2.22
N PRO A 303 -1.84 -48.06 -3.43
CA PRO A 303 -0.63 -47.81 -4.20
C PRO A 303 -0.58 -46.39 -4.76
N ILE A 304 0.48 -45.66 -4.40
CA ILE A 304 0.76 -44.26 -4.79
C ILE A 304 0.65 -44.07 -6.31
N THR A 305 -0.46 -43.46 -6.77
CA THR A 305 -0.67 -43.08 -8.17
C THR A 305 -0.46 -41.58 -8.35
N PHE A 306 0.63 -41.21 -9.01
CA PHE A 306 1.09 -39.83 -9.21
C PHE A 306 0.21 -39.01 -10.19
N THR A 307 -0.98 -38.62 -9.74
CA THR A 307 -1.79 -37.62 -10.47
C THR A 307 -1.22 -36.22 -10.27
N HIS A 308 -0.88 -35.56 -11.38
CA HIS A 308 -0.20 -34.26 -11.37
C HIS A 308 -1.19 -33.13 -11.05
N GLY A 309 -1.00 -32.41 -9.93
CA GLY A 309 -1.77 -31.19 -9.64
C GLY A 309 -1.72 -30.68 -8.20
N ARG A 310 -1.59 -31.58 -7.22
CA ARG A 310 -1.30 -31.23 -5.82
C ARG A 310 -0.02 -31.93 -5.40
N THR A 311 1.09 -31.21 -5.38
CA THR A 311 2.28 -31.67 -4.63
C THR A 311 1.93 -31.64 -3.14
N PRO A 312 1.91 -32.78 -2.42
CA PRO A 312 1.81 -32.75 -0.97
C PRO A 312 3.06 -32.06 -0.43
N THR A 313 2.88 -30.86 0.13
CA THR A 313 3.90 -30.24 0.96
C THR A 313 4.16 -31.19 2.13
N ARG A 314 5.36 -31.79 2.18
CA ARG A 314 5.83 -32.45 3.40
C ARG A 314 5.62 -31.48 4.56
N ASN A 315 5.11 -31.97 5.69
CA ASN A 315 4.97 -31.20 6.93
C ASN A 315 6.37 -30.82 7.47
N ILE A 316 6.98 -29.79 6.87
CA ILE A 316 8.17 -29.17 7.42
C ILE A 316 7.67 -28.16 8.45
N PRO A 317 7.96 -28.33 9.75
CA PRO A 317 7.38 -27.50 10.79
C PRO A 317 7.79 -26.03 10.58
N VAL A 318 6.79 -25.18 10.45
CA VAL A 318 6.95 -23.73 10.53
C VAL A 318 7.26 -23.37 11.99
N VAL A 319 8.23 -22.48 12.18
CA VAL A 319 8.59 -21.92 13.49
C VAL A 319 8.42 -20.41 13.41
N VAL A 320 7.53 -19.87 14.25
CA VAL A 320 7.36 -18.42 14.41
C VAL A 320 8.23 -17.91 15.56
N ARG A 321 9.01 -16.86 15.29
CA ARG A 321 9.94 -16.25 16.26
C ARG A 321 10.17 -14.77 15.95
N PRO A 322 10.72 -13.98 16.88
CA PRO A 322 11.17 -12.61 16.60
C PRO A 322 12.17 -12.55 15.44
N LEU A 323 12.08 -11.46 14.66
CA LEU A 323 13.01 -11.08 13.61
C LEU A 323 14.39 -10.77 14.21
N ARG A 324 15.45 -11.43 13.73
CA ARG A 324 16.84 -11.15 14.13
C ARG A 324 17.51 -10.29 13.05
N ARG A 325 18.57 -9.57 13.40
CA ARG A 325 19.32 -8.73 12.44
C ARG A 325 19.90 -9.53 11.24
N ILE A 326 20.25 -10.80 11.44
CA ILE A 326 20.72 -11.68 10.35
C ILE A 326 19.60 -12.05 9.35
N ASP A 327 18.34 -12.01 9.78
CA ASP A 327 17.18 -12.35 8.96
C ASP A 327 16.78 -11.20 8.01
N TYR A 328 17.37 -10.00 8.16
CA TYR A 328 16.97 -8.78 7.41
C TYR A 328 17.11 -8.95 5.89
N VAL A 329 18.15 -9.63 5.41
CA VAL A 329 18.36 -9.85 3.97
C VAL A 329 17.23 -10.72 3.41
N SER A 330 16.97 -11.86 4.03
CA SER A 330 15.91 -12.78 3.60
C SER A 330 14.50 -12.20 3.74
N LEU A 331 14.28 -11.29 4.70
CA LEU A 331 13.04 -10.50 4.80
C LEU A 331 12.86 -9.58 3.57
N ARG A 332 13.91 -8.88 3.15
CA ARG A 332 13.89 -7.97 1.98
C ARG A 332 13.73 -8.75 0.67
N GLU A 333 14.42 -9.88 0.53
CA GLU A 333 14.28 -10.80 -0.62
C GLU A 333 12.86 -11.34 -0.73
N LEU A 334 12.28 -11.80 0.39
CA LEU A 334 10.91 -12.24 0.49
C LEU A 334 9.93 -11.13 0.04
N TYR A 335 10.09 -9.91 0.57
CA TYR A 335 9.28 -8.76 0.16
C TYR A 335 9.41 -8.47 -1.34
N ALA A 336 10.64 -8.33 -1.85
CA ALA A 336 10.92 -8.00 -3.23
C ALA A 336 10.40 -9.05 -4.23
N SER A 337 10.31 -10.32 -3.81
CA SER A 337 9.75 -11.41 -4.64
C SER A 337 8.22 -11.35 -4.78
N ALA A 338 7.52 -10.85 -3.77
CA ALA A 338 6.06 -10.87 -3.71
C ALA A 338 5.40 -9.50 -4.00
N ALA A 339 6.00 -8.39 -3.55
CA ALA A 339 5.46 -7.04 -3.70
C ALA A 339 5.07 -6.64 -5.15
N PRO A 340 5.80 -7.02 -6.22
CA PRO A 340 5.40 -6.70 -7.60
C PRO A 340 4.03 -7.25 -8.02
N THR A 341 3.54 -8.28 -7.33
CA THR A 341 2.19 -8.86 -7.56
C THR A 341 1.09 -8.15 -6.75
N MET A 342 1.45 -7.30 -5.81
CA MET A 342 0.56 -6.72 -4.79
C MET A 342 0.25 -5.25 -5.10
N ARG A 343 -0.96 -4.97 -5.63
CA ARG A 343 -1.39 -3.62 -5.98
C ARG A 343 -1.47 -2.69 -4.76
N GLY A 344 -0.75 -1.58 -4.83
CA GLY A 344 -0.70 -0.54 -3.80
C GLY A 344 0.44 -0.71 -2.79
N TRP A 345 1.23 -1.79 -2.87
CA TRP A 345 2.35 -2.01 -1.94
C TRP A 345 3.51 -1.06 -2.23
N PRO A 346 4.17 -0.49 -1.21
CA PRO A 346 5.26 0.46 -1.40
C PRO A 346 6.56 -0.24 -1.85
N VAL A 347 7.28 0.39 -2.78
CA VAL A 347 8.64 -0.01 -3.14
C VAL A 347 9.59 0.62 -2.13
N ARG A 348 10.28 -0.22 -1.35
CA ARG A 348 11.21 0.16 -0.29
C ARG A 348 12.65 -0.08 -0.73
N SER A 349 13.55 0.89 -0.54
CA SER A 349 14.99 0.69 -0.73
C SER A 349 15.62 0.00 0.49
N ASP A 350 16.88 -0.41 0.39
CA ASP A 350 17.62 -0.96 1.53
C ASP A 350 17.78 0.05 2.67
N GLU A 351 18.09 1.32 2.38
CA GLU A 351 18.18 2.36 3.42
C GLU A 351 16.82 2.61 4.08
N TYR A 352 15.75 2.57 3.28
CA TYR A 352 14.38 2.74 3.79
C TYR A 352 13.98 1.58 4.71
N TRP A 353 14.37 0.34 4.39
CA TRP A 353 14.21 -0.79 5.31
C TRP A 353 15.00 -0.63 6.60
N ASP A 354 16.25 -0.18 6.54
CA ASP A 354 17.07 0.07 7.73
C ASP A 354 16.48 1.20 8.60
N TRP A 355 15.93 2.24 7.99
CA TRP A 355 15.19 3.29 8.69
C TRP A 355 13.91 2.75 9.35
N LEU A 356 13.06 2.06 8.58
CA LEU A 356 11.75 1.57 9.03
C LEU A 356 11.89 0.59 10.22
N LEU A 357 12.86 -0.32 10.15
CA LEU A 357 13.16 -1.27 11.22
C LEU A 357 13.91 -0.61 12.38
N GLY A 358 14.79 0.36 12.11
CA GLY A 358 15.62 1.03 13.12
C GLY A 358 14.91 2.12 13.93
N LYS A 359 13.84 2.72 13.41
CA LYS A 359 13.07 3.80 14.08
C LYS A 359 11.87 3.32 14.89
N GLY A 360 11.65 2.01 15.00
CA GLY A 360 10.60 1.44 15.85
C GLY A 360 9.18 1.68 15.30
N ALA A 361 8.97 1.50 14.00
CA ALA A 361 7.64 1.59 13.39
C ALA A 361 6.60 0.65 14.05
N CYS A 362 7.08 -0.45 14.63
CA CYS A 362 6.32 -1.56 15.24
C CYS A 362 6.91 -1.96 16.60
N ASP A 363 6.07 -2.57 17.46
CA ASP A 363 6.49 -3.13 18.75
C ASP A 363 6.82 -4.64 18.67
N SER A 364 6.16 -5.38 17.78
CA SER A 364 6.46 -6.79 17.49
C SER A 364 6.80 -6.99 16.01
N MET A 365 7.94 -7.64 15.76
CA MET A 365 8.45 -7.99 14.43
C MET A 365 8.72 -9.50 14.41
N LEU A 366 7.87 -10.26 13.71
CA LEU A 366 7.89 -11.72 13.73
C LEU A 366 8.19 -12.28 12.35
N VAL A 367 8.92 -13.39 12.30
CA VAL A 367 9.14 -14.18 11.09
C VAL A 367 8.65 -15.61 11.29
N ALA A 368 8.03 -16.15 10.25
CA ALA A 368 7.75 -17.56 10.10
C ALA A 368 8.87 -18.17 9.26
N ALA A 369 9.61 -19.11 9.84
CA ALA A 369 10.74 -19.75 9.20
C ALA A 369 10.55 -21.26 9.14
N VAL A 370 11.02 -21.86 8.04
CA VAL A 370 10.95 -23.29 7.77
C VAL A 370 12.37 -23.80 7.66
N ARG A 371 12.69 -24.80 8.47
CA ARG A 371 14.03 -25.37 8.52
C ARG A 371 14.25 -26.36 7.38
N ASP A 372 15.31 -26.19 6.60
CA ASP A 372 15.65 -27.20 5.59
C ASP A 372 16.13 -28.49 6.31
N PRO A 373 15.44 -29.64 6.16
CA PRO A 373 15.84 -30.89 6.78
C PRO A 373 17.23 -31.38 6.32
N LYS A 374 17.74 -30.91 5.18
CA LYS A 374 19.08 -31.27 4.67
C LYS A 374 20.21 -30.39 5.22
N ALA A 375 19.90 -29.22 5.77
CA ALA A 375 20.91 -28.22 6.15
C ALA A 375 21.48 -28.39 7.58
N GLY A 376 21.09 -29.43 8.31
CA GLY A 376 21.63 -29.74 9.64
C GLY A 376 21.31 -28.68 10.69
N ASN A 377 22.10 -28.63 11.78
CA ASN A 377 21.96 -27.66 12.89
C ASN A 377 22.63 -26.30 12.62
N ALA A 378 22.98 -25.97 11.36
CA ALA A 378 23.70 -24.73 11.06
C ALA A 378 22.85 -23.49 11.38
N LEU A 379 23.45 -22.49 12.05
CA LEU A 379 22.80 -21.20 12.28
C LEU A 379 22.54 -20.53 10.93
N GLY A 380 21.28 -20.15 10.65
CA GLY A 380 20.89 -19.62 9.33
C GLY A 380 20.42 -20.66 8.31
N SER A 381 20.27 -21.94 8.69
CA SER A 381 19.64 -22.99 7.86
C SER A 381 18.11 -22.88 7.71
N GLU A 382 17.51 -21.82 8.27
CA GLU A 382 16.07 -21.58 8.25
C GLU A 382 15.71 -20.67 7.07
N LYS A 383 14.87 -21.15 6.15
CA LYS A 383 14.29 -20.31 5.10
C LYS A 383 13.13 -19.52 5.68
N ILE A 384 13.15 -18.19 5.57
CA ILE A 384 11.99 -17.37 5.92
C ILE A 384 10.91 -17.56 4.85
N VAL A 385 9.69 -17.90 5.28
CA VAL A 385 8.53 -18.13 4.41
C VAL A 385 7.42 -17.12 4.64
N GLY A 386 7.49 -16.34 5.72
CA GLY A 386 6.56 -15.26 5.99
C GLY A 386 7.04 -14.34 7.11
N TYR A 387 6.38 -13.20 7.26
CA TYR A 387 6.59 -12.28 8.36
C TYR A 387 5.29 -11.58 8.77
N ALA A 388 5.28 -11.03 9.98
CA ALA A 388 4.24 -10.19 10.53
C ALA A 388 4.85 -9.01 11.29
N PHE A 389 4.29 -7.83 11.06
CA PHE A 389 4.58 -6.61 11.80
C PHE A 389 3.33 -6.21 12.57
N ALA A 390 3.47 -6.02 13.88
CA ALA A 390 2.40 -5.55 14.74
C ALA A 390 2.80 -4.29 15.52
N ARG A 391 1.81 -3.48 15.85
CA ARG A 391 1.93 -2.33 16.76
C ARG A 391 0.67 -2.21 17.59
N GLU A 392 0.80 -2.13 18.91
CA GLU A 392 -0.30 -1.78 19.82
C GLU A 392 -1.52 -2.73 19.74
N GLY A 393 -1.28 -4.00 19.40
CA GLY A 393 -2.32 -5.00 19.17
C GLY A 393 -3.00 -4.94 17.80
N ARG A 394 -2.39 -4.23 16.86
CA ARG A 394 -2.77 -4.17 15.45
C ARG A 394 -1.71 -4.90 14.61
N LEU A 395 -2.09 -5.97 13.91
CA LEU A 395 -1.29 -6.54 12.83
C LEU A 395 -1.37 -5.56 11.64
N VAL A 396 -0.28 -4.83 11.39
CA VAL A 396 -0.22 -3.70 10.44
C VAL A 396 0.33 -4.09 9.08
N GLU A 397 1.09 -5.17 8.99
CA GLU A 397 1.53 -5.76 7.72
C GLU A 397 1.83 -7.24 7.96
N HIS A 398 1.48 -8.10 7.00
CA HIS A 398 1.90 -9.49 6.97
C HIS A 398 2.08 -9.93 5.52
N LEU A 399 2.97 -10.89 5.30
CA LEU A 399 3.23 -11.49 4.01
C LEU A 399 3.68 -12.92 4.23
N VAL A 400 3.13 -13.85 3.45
CA VAL A 400 3.45 -15.28 3.51
C VAL A 400 3.54 -15.81 2.09
N LEU A 401 4.55 -16.65 1.81
CA LEU A 401 4.75 -17.25 0.50
C LEU A 401 3.59 -18.21 0.15
N PRO A 402 3.20 -18.28 -1.15
CA PRO A 402 2.29 -19.32 -1.63
C PRO A 402 2.77 -20.72 -1.21
N GLY A 403 1.83 -21.55 -0.74
CA GLY A 403 2.12 -22.90 -0.23
C GLY A 403 2.43 -22.98 1.27
N TYR A 404 2.53 -21.86 1.99
CA TYR A 404 2.78 -21.83 3.44
C TYR A 404 1.61 -21.21 4.24
N ALA A 405 0.36 -21.48 3.88
CA ALA A 405 -0.81 -20.85 4.49
C ALA A 405 -0.84 -20.92 6.03
N GLU A 406 -0.45 -22.07 6.60
CA GLU A 406 -0.31 -22.29 8.05
C GLU A 406 0.63 -21.28 8.73
N ALA A 407 1.64 -20.74 8.02
CA ALA A 407 2.51 -19.71 8.57
C ALA A 407 1.75 -18.41 8.87
N ALA A 408 0.71 -18.07 8.10
CA ALA A 408 -0.14 -16.92 8.36
C ALA A 408 -0.97 -17.11 9.63
N GLU A 409 -1.50 -18.32 9.83
CA GLU A 409 -2.22 -18.72 11.06
C GLU A 409 -1.32 -18.69 12.29
N GLN A 410 -0.11 -19.25 12.21
CA GLN A 410 0.84 -19.24 13.32
C GLN A 410 1.37 -17.84 13.65
N LEU A 411 1.59 -16.98 12.64
CA LEU A 411 1.94 -15.57 12.86
C LEU A 411 0.79 -14.83 13.55
N LEU A 412 -0.45 -15.02 13.09
CA LEU A 412 -1.64 -14.44 13.73
C LEU A 412 -1.78 -14.94 15.18
N ALA A 413 -1.59 -16.24 15.43
CA ALA A 413 -1.62 -16.82 16.78
C ALA A 413 -0.56 -16.18 17.68
N ARG A 414 0.70 -16.04 17.23
CA ARG A 414 1.74 -15.39 18.05
C ARG A 414 1.40 -13.93 18.36
N VAL A 415 0.88 -13.16 17.41
CA VAL A 415 0.44 -11.77 17.66
C VAL A 415 -0.74 -11.74 18.64
N CYS A 416 -1.68 -12.69 18.57
CA CYS A 416 -2.75 -12.79 19.57
C CYS A 416 -2.22 -13.09 20.98
N SER A 417 -1.17 -13.91 21.10
CA SER A 417 -0.48 -14.14 22.38
C SER A 417 0.23 -12.89 22.87
N ASP A 418 1.01 -12.18 22.03
CA ASP A 418 1.66 -10.91 22.38
C ASP A 418 0.62 -9.86 22.87
N VAL A 419 -0.57 -9.85 22.25
CA VAL A 419 -1.72 -9.02 22.61
C VAL A 419 -2.26 -9.34 24.00
N LEU A 420 -2.48 -10.62 24.31
CA LEU A 420 -2.93 -11.05 25.64
C LEU A 420 -1.86 -10.87 26.72
N GLU A 421 -0.58 -11.10 26.40
CA GLU A 421 0.57 -10.82 27.29
C GLU A 421 0.67 -9.32 27.63
N SER A 422 0.19 -8.45 26.73
CA SER A 422 0.12 -6.99 26.90
C SER A 422 -1.19 -6.48 27.54
N ASP A 423 -2.03 -7.39 28.07
CA ASP A 423 -3.38 -7.11 28.61
C ASP A 423 -4.31 -6.34 27.63
N ARG A 424 -4.10 -6.55 26.32
CA ARG A 424 -5.00 -6.05 25.26
C ARG A 424 -5.99 -7.16 24.93
N GLY A 425 -7.28 -6.93 25.17
CA GLY A 425 -8.30 -7.96 24.90
C GLY A 425 -8.55 -8.23 23.40
N ASN A 426 -8.45 -7.19 22.57
CA ASN A 426 -8.79 -7.25 21.16
C ASN A 426 -7.55 -7.17 20.25
N ILE A 427 -7.56 -7.94 19.17
CA ILE A 427 -6.63 -7.83 18.05
C ILE A 427 -7.33 -7.19 16.85
N ARG A 428 -6.64 -6.24 16.21
CA ARG A 428 -7.00 -5.71 14.89
C ARG A 428 -6.06 -6.28 13.82
N VAL A 429 -6.59 -6.74 12.70
CA VAL A 429 -5.80 -7.14 11.53
C VAL A 429 -6.10 -6.21 10.37
N ASP A 430 -5.09 -5.50 9.87
CA ASP A 430 -5.15 -4.74 8.63
C ASP A 430 -4.55 -5.56 7.48
N ALA A 431 -5.35 -5.78 6.44
CA ALA A 431 -5.04 -6.69 5.36
C ALA A 431 -5.80 -6.34 4.06
N PRO A 432 -5.45 -6.93 2.91
CA PRO A 432 -6.31 -6.92 1.73
C PRO A 432 -7.65 -7.62 2.03
N LEU A 433 -8.78 -7.11 1.51
CA LEU A 433 -10.13 -7.64 1.81
C LEU A 433 -10.29 -9.16 1.57
N LEU A 434 -9.56 -9.74 0.62
CA LEU A 434 -9.57 -11.19 0.32
C LEU A 434 -8.52 -12.00 1.12
N SER A 435 -7.88 -11.41 2.14
CA SER A 435 -6.97 -12.14 3.03
C SER A 435 -7.76 -13.14 3.88
N PRO A 436 -7.29 -14.41 3.99
CA PRO A 436 -7.93 -15.42 4.83
C PRO A 436 -7.94 -15.02 6.32
N LEU A 437 -7.05 -14.12 6.76
CA LEU A 437 -7.05 -13.62 8.13
C LEU A 437 -8.38 -12.94 8.52
N HIS A 438 -9.09 -12.31 7.57
CA HIS A 438 -10.41 -11.75 7.84
C HIS A 438 -11.46 -12.82 8.17
N GLU A 439 -11.33 -14.02 7.63
CA GLU A 439 -12.20 -15.16 7.95
C GLU A 439 -11.88 -15.74 9.32
N HIS A 440 -10.59 -15.87 9.68
CA HIS A 440 -10.18 -16.30 11.02
C HIS A 440 -10.76 -15.39 12.11
N LEU A 441 -10.69 -14.06 11.92
CA LEU A 441 -11.28 -13.11 12.86
C LEU A 441 -12.83 -13.19 12.87
N ARG A 442 -13.48 -13.40 11.72
CA ARG A 442 -14.95 -13.52 11.65
C ARG A 442 -15.47 -14.79 12.34
N ALA A 443 -14.80 -15.92 12.17
CA ALA A 443 -15.15 -17.18 12.83
C ALA A 443 -14.97 -17.12 14.36
N ALA A 444 -14.10 -16.22 14.84
CA ALA A 444 -13.91 -15.85 16.23
C ALA A 444 -14.88 -14.75 16.72
N GLY A 445 -16.04 -14.58 16.07
CA GLY A 445 -17.06 -13.59 16.44
C GLY A 445 -16.70 -12.13 16.11
N GLY A 446 -15.55 -11.91 15.46
CA GLY A 446 -15.06 -10.60 15.06
C GLY A 446 -15.82 -9.98 13.89
N GLN A 447 -15.57 -8.69 13.68
CA GLN A 447 -16.25 -7.88 12.67
C GLN A 447 -15.23 -7.25 11.72
N THR A 448 -15.59 -7.16 10.44
CA THR A 448 -14.85 -6.34 9.47
C THR A 448 -15.19 -4.87 9.71
N VAL A 449 -14.18 -4.05 9.98
CA VAL A 449 -14.30 -2.62 10.28
C VAL A 449 -13.52 -1.80 9.26
N THR A 450 -14.08 -0.67 8.87
CA THR A 450 -13.44 0.29 7.97
C THR A 450 -12.54 1.27 8.73
N PRO A 451 -11.56 1.92 8.06
CA PRO A 451 -10.81 3.03 8.65
C PRO A 451 -11.73 4.14 9.21
N GLN A 452 -12.82 4.45 8.51
CA GLN A 452 -13.81 5.44 8.96
C GLN A 452 -14.42 5.08 10.32
N GLN A 453 -14.76 3.81 10.55
CA GLN A 453 -15.34 3.34 11.82
C GLN A 453 -14.32 3.33 12.98
N THR A 454 -13.02 3.27 12.70
CA THR A 454 -11.98 3.09 13.73
C THR A 454 -11.21 4.35 14.09
N CYS A 455 -10.92 5.24 13.14
CA CYS A 455 -10.18 6.49 13.39
C CYS A 455 -10.88 7.75 12.88
N GLY A 456 -12.10 7.62 12.32
CA GLY A 456 -12.85 8.73 11.73
C GLY A 456 -12.20 9.32 10.47
N GLN A 457 -11.20 8.65 9.89
CA GLN A 457 -10.52 9.08 8.67
C GLN A 457 -10.98 8.27 7.46
N LYS A 458 -11.03 8.93 6.30
CA LYS A 458 -11.21 8.31 4.99
C LYS A 458 -9.93 8.42 4.17
N TRP A 459 -9.72 7.44 3.30
CA TRP A 459 -8.74 7.52 2.23
C TRP A 459 -9.34 8.30 1.06
N MET A 460 -8.61 9.31 0.62
CA MET A 460 -8.91 10.11 -0.56
C MET A 460 -7.81 9.88 -1.59
N MET A 461 -8.20 9.87 -2.87
CA MET A 461 -7.34 9.59 -4.00
C MET A 461 -7.60 10.60 -5.13
N LEU A 462 -6.55 11.00 -5.83
CA LEU A 462 -6.66 11.75 -7.07
C LEU A 462 -5.62 11.25 -8.11
N PRO A 463 -6.05 10.51 -9.14
CA PRO A 463 -5.18 10.22 -10.28
C PRO A 463 -4.88 11.51 -11.06
N LEU A 464 -3.59 11.73 -11.36
CA LEU A 464 -3.08 12.93 -12.06
C LEU A 464 -2.64 12.68 -13.50
N GLY A 465 -2.51 11.42 -13.92
CA GLY A 465 -2.08 11.05 -15.27
C GLY A 465 -2.68 9.71 -15.70
N ALA A 466 -3.99 9.67 -15.95
CA ALA A 466 -4.69 8.41 -16.17
C ALA A 466 -4.32 7.74 -17.51
N VAL A 467 -3.83 8.51 -18.50
CA VAL A 467 -3.27 7.95 -19.75
C VAL A 467 -1.99 7.17 -19.46
N SER A 468 -1.10 7.68 -18.61
CA SER A 468 0.13 6.96 -18.22
C SER A 468 -0.20 5.71 -17.38
N LEU A 469 -1.23 5.77 -16.54
CA LEU A 469 -1.76 4.57 -15.87
C LEU A 469 -2.32 3.55 -16.87
N LEU A 470 -3.02 4.01 -17.92
CA LEU A 470 -3.59 3.13 -18.96
C LEU A 470 -2.47 2.40 -19.71
N GLU A 471 -1.43 3.12 -20.13
CA GLU A 471 -0.24 2.57 -20.79
C GLU A 471 0.45 1.52 -19.91
N LYS A 472 0.70 1.83 -18.63
CA LYS A 472 1.26 0.88 -17.64
C LYS A 472 0.35 -0.33 -17.40
N SER A 473 -0.96 -0.18 -17.57
CA SER A 473 -1.94 -1.26 -17.40
C SER A 473 -2.04 -2.18 -18.62
N LEU A 474 -1.46 -1.84 -19.78
CA LEU A 474 -1.60 -2.61 -21.03
C LEU A 474 -1.20 -4.09 -20.91
N PRO A 475 -0.17 -4.51 -20.15
CA PRO A 475 0.13 -5.93 -19.94
C PRO A 475 -1.03 -6.68 -19.26
N SER A 476 -1.62 -6.12 -18.21
CA SER A 476 -2.76 -6.74 -17.53
C SER A 476 -4.06 -6.66 -18.32
N ILE A 477 -4.28 -5.58 -19.05
CA ILE A 477 -5.41 -5.46 -20.00
C ILE A 477 -5.26 -6.53 -21.10
N THR A 478 -4.03 -6.82 -21.54
CA THR A 478 -3.73 -7.92 -22.47
C THR A 478 -4.03 -9.29 -21.87
N ALA A 479 -3.55 -9.55 -20.65
CA ALA A 479 -3.83 -10.81 -19.95
C ALA A 479 -5.34 -11.02 -19.67
N ARG A 480 -6.11 -9.95 -19.49
CA ARG A 480 -7.58 -9.99 -19.40
C ARG A 480 -8.23 -10.21 -20.77
N ALA A 481 -7.81 -9.48 -21.80
CA ALA A 481 -8.34 -9.59 -23.16
C ALA A 481 -8.15 -11.00 -23.76
N ALA A 482 -7.03 -11.65 -23.48
CA ALA A 482 -6.76 -13.03 -23.91
C ALA A 482 -7.81 -14.04 -23.41
N LYS A 483 -8.42 -13.80 -22.24
CA LYS A 483 -9.51 -14.65 -21.69
C LYS A 483 -10.86 -14.43 -22.39
N ILE A 484 -10.98 -13.37 -23.18
CA ILE A 484 -12.19 -13.02 -23.95
C ILE A 484 -12.09 -13.56 -25.39
N SER A 485 -10.88 -13.58 -25.95
CA SER A 485 -10.65 -13.71 -27.40
C SER A 485 -10.58 -15.14 -27.93
N ASP A 486 -11.59 -15.97 -27.64
CA ASP A 486 -11.78 -17.20 -28.43
C ASP A 486 -12.15 -16.85 -29.89
N THR A 487 -12.89 -15.74 -30.09
CA THR A 487 -13.38 -15.31 -31.41
C THR A 487 -13.12 -13.81 -31.71
N LYS A 488 -12.42 -13.58 -32.83
CA LYS A 488 -12.18 -12.29 -33.53
C LYS A 488 -11.44 -11.18 -32.75
N THR A 489 -10.97 -10.18 -33.51
CA THR A 489 -10.44 -8.92 -32.98
C THR A 489 -11.58 -8.09 -32.39
N ALA A 490 -11.38 -7.60 -31.18
CA ALA A 490 -12.30 -6.69 -30.51
C ALA A 490 -11.69 -5.29 -30.42
N THR A 491 -12.51 -4.27 -30.22
CA THR A 491 -12.04 -2.87 -30.14
C THR A 491 -12.93 -2.10 -29.20
N LEU A 492 -12.35 -1.27 -28.34
CA LEU A 492 -13.05 -0.35 -27.45
C LEU A 492 -12.47 1.05 -27.63
N SER A 493 -13.30 2.03 -27.99
CA SER A 493 -12.87 3.43 -28.02
C SER A 493 -13.09 4.12 -26.68
N LEU A 494 -12.11 4.90 -26.23
CA LEU A 494 -12.14 5.70 -25.00
C LEU A 494 -12.17 7.18 -25.38
N ARG A 495 -13.24 7.90 -25.02
CA ARG A 495 -13.29 9.38 -25.12
C ARG A 495 -13.02 9.96 -23.74
N ILE A 496 -11.84 10.54 -23.52
CA ILE A 496 -11.50 11.20 -22.25
C ILE A 496 -11.94 12.66 -22.31
N GLY A 497 -12.89 13.04 -21.46
CA GLY A 497 -13.45 14.39 -21.38
C GLY A 497 -14.59 14.47 -20.36
N SER A 498 -15.22 15.64 -20.22
CA SER A 498 -16.37 15.76 -19.32
C SER A 498 -17.59 15.04 -19.90
N VAL A 499 -18.15 14.11 -19.12
CA VAL A 499 -19.47 13.50 -19.39
C VAL A 499 -20.60 14.50 -19.07
N ASN A 500 -20.40 15.34 -18.04
CA ASN A 500 -21.39 16.27 -17.52
C ASN A 500 -21.09 17.72 -17.90
N LYS A 501 -21.55 18.15 -19.08
CA LYS A 501 -21.53 19.56 -19.55
C LYS A 501 -22.16 20.55 -18.57
N ALA A 502 -23.12 20.11 -17.75
CA ALA A 502 -23.73 20.94 -16.71
C ALA A 502 -22.78 21.23 -15.54
N ARG A 503 -21.94 20.26 -15.15
CA ARG A 503 -21.05 20.36 -13.99
C ARG A 503 -19.82 21.24 -14.26
N GLU A 504 -19.42 21.34 -15.54
CA GLU A 504 -18.40 22.30 -16.00
C GLU A 504 -18.83 23.76 -15.73
N LYS A 505 -20.11 24.12 -15.99
CA LYS A 505 -20.61 25.48 -15.73
C LYS A 505 -20.62 25.88 -14.26
N SER A 506 -20.83 24.93 -13.35
CA SER A 506 -20.92 25.17 -11.91
C SER A 506 -19.58 25.25 -11.18
N ALA A 507 -18.46 24.92 -11.83
CA ALA A 507 -17.17 24.77 -11.16
C ALA A 507 -16.45 26.11 -10.87
N GLY A 508 -16.89 27.24 -11.45
CA GLY A 508 -16.32 28.58 -11.27
C GLY A 508 -14.92 28.81 -11.85
N GLU A 509 -14.16 27.73 -12.02
CA GLU A 509 -12.87 27.67 -12.68
C GLU A 509 -13.03 27.96 -14.18
N VAL A 510 -12.16 28.82 -14.73
CA VAL A 510 -12.06 29.05 -16.18
C VAL A 510 -11.51 27.78 -16.81
N SER A 511 -12.41 26.83 -17.08
CA SER A 511 -12.11 25.61 -17.81
C SER A 511 -11.83 25.97 -19.26
N LEU A 512 -10.59 26.39 -19.53
CA LEU A 512 -9.93 26.23 -20.82
C LEU A 512 -10.37 24.86 -21.37
N ARG A 513 -11.03 24.85 -22.53
CA ARG A 513 -11.59 23.63 -23.12
C ARG A 513 -10.46 22.61 -23.30
N ALA A 514 -10.30 21.71 -22.33
CA ALA A 514 -9.28 20.68 -22.41
C ALA A 514 -9.55 19.84 -23.66
N PRO A 515 -8.57 19.64 -24.55
CA PRO A 515 -8.80 18.90 -25.78
C PRO A 515 -9.27 17.48 -25.42
N GLN A 516 -10.42 17.09 -25.96
CA GLN A 516 -11.00 15.77 -25.72
C GLN A 516 -10.10 14.71 -26.38
N LYS A 517 -9.27 14.05 -25.57
CA LYS A 517 -8.37 12.99 -26.06
C LYS A 517 -9.19 11.76 -26.41
N GLN A 518 -8.93 11.18 -27.59
CA GLN A 518 -9.66 10.00 -28.08
C GLN A 518 -8.68 8.87 -28.34
N PHE A 519 -8.83 7.79 -27.59
CA PHE A 519 -8.00 6.60 -27.69
C PHE A 519 -8.84 5.41 -28.18
N ARG A 520 -8.16 4.41 -28.73
CA ARG A 520 -8.73 3.15 -29.15
C ARG A 520 -7.86 2.01 -28.63
N LEU A 521 -8.46 1.14 -27.82
CA LEU A 521 -7.88 -0.14 -27.44
C LEU A 521 -8.26 -1.17 -28.51
N GLN A 522 -7.28 -1.61 -29.29
CA GLN A 522 -7.43 -2.68 -30.27
C GLN A 522 -6.96 -3.98 -29.63
N LEU A 523 -7.87 -4.95 -29.50
CA LEU A 523 -7.63 -6.24 -28.84
C LEU A 523 -7.36 -7.30 -29.92
N TYR A 524 -6.17 -7.89 -29.88
CA TYR A 524 -5.73 -8.98 -30.75
C TYR A 524 -5.44 -10.22 -29.90
N ARG A 525 -5.42 -11.41 -30.52
CA ARG A 525 -4.96 -12.65 -29.84
C ARG A 525 -3.51 -12.53 -29.33
N SER A 526 -2.69 -11.70 -29.99
CA SER A 526 -1.27 -11.50 -29.66
C SER A 526 -0.98 -10.33 -28.70
N GLY A 527 -1.98 -9.51 -28.35
CA GLY A 527 -1.74 -8.32 -27.53
C GLY A 527 -2.83 -7.26 -27.60
N VAL A 528 -2.66 -6.19 -26.83
CA VAL A 528 -3.50 -4.99 -26.89
C VAL A 528 -2.68 -3.80 -27.36
N LYS A 529 -3.19 -3.08 -28.36
CA LYS A 529 -2.59 -1.84 -28.86
C LYS A 529 -3.45 -0.65 -28.45
N LEU A 530 -2.83 0.34 -27.82
CA LEU A 530 -3.40 1.67 -27.62
C LEU A 530 -3.06 2.54 -28.83
N VAL A 531 -4.06 3.19 -29.42
CA VAL A 531 -3.88 4.11 -30.57
C VAL A 531 -4.68 5.39 -30.30
N GLU A 532 -4.07 6.56 -30.47
CA GLU A 532 -4.82 7.82 -30.52
C GLU A 532 -5.55 7.92 -31.87
N ALA A 533 -6.87 7.90 -31.84
CA ALA A 533 -7.72 7.78 -33.02
C ALA A 533 -9.16 8.22 -32.72
N ALA A 534 -9.86 8.68 -33.77
CA ALA A 534 -11.28 9.02 -33.67
C ALA A 534 -12.12 7.87 -33.11
N ALA A 535 -13.00 8.17 -32.16
CA ALA A 535 -13.75 7.16 -31.41
C ALA A 535 -14.86 6.51 -32.23
N THR A 536 -14.73 5.20 -32.47
CA THR A 536 -15.72 4.34 -33.13
C THR A 536 -16.51 3.50 -32.12
N SER A 537 -17.72 3.06 -32.48
CA SER A 537 -18.47 2.09 -31.66
C SER A 537 -17.77 0.72 -31.64
N PRO A 538 -17.77 -0.03 -30.52
CA PRO A 538 -18.26 0.36 -29.20
C PRO A 538 -17.32 1.37 -28.51
N SER A 539 -17.91 2.32 -27.78
CA SER A 539 -17.18 3.42 -27.14
C SER A 539 -17.68 3.70 -25.72
N ILE A 540 -16.77 4.15 -24.85
CA ILE A 540 -17.10 4.75 -23.56
C ILE A 540 -16.55 6.18 -23.48
N THR A 541 -17.29 7.07 -22.84
CA THR A 541 -16.96 8.47 -22.60
C THR A 541 -16.86 8.70 -21.09
N LEU A 542 -15.75 9.25 -20.61
CA LEU A 542 -15.45 9.32 -19.17
C LEU A 542 -14.43 10.41 -18.84
N SER A 543 -14.44 10.89 -17.60
CA SER A 543 -13.46 11.88 -17.12
C SER A 543 -12.08 11.24 -16.89
N GLU A 544 -11.00 12.02 -16.90
CA GLU A 544 -9.66 11.49 -16.59
C GLU A 544 -9.60 10.90 -15.18
N THR A 545 -10.30 11.54 -14.22
CA THR A 545 -10.47 11.01 -12.87
C THR A 545 -11.20 9.66 -12.89
N CYS A 546 -12.29 9.53 -13.63
CA CYS A 546 -13.00 8.25 -13.78
C CYS A 546 -12.11 7.17 -14.41
N LEU A 547 -11.30 7.49 -15.43
CA LEU A 547 -10.36 6.52 -16.02
C LEU A 547 -9.38 6.01 -14.98
N GLY A 548 -8.79 6.92 -14.21
CA GLY A 548 -7.87 6.56 -13.14
C GLY A 548 -8.53 5.67 -12.09
N MET A 549 -9.73 6.02 -11.60
CA MET A 549 -10.43 5.21 -10.60
C MET A 549 -10.80 3.80 -11.10
N LEU A 550 -11.12 3.64 -12.39
CA LEU A 550 -11.36 2.33 -13.02
C LEU A 550 -10.06 1.51 -13.15
N LEU A 551 -8.96 2.12 -13.62
CA LEU A 551 -7.65 1.44 -13.75
C LEU A 551 -7.09 0.98 -12.40
N LEU A 552 -7.26 1.82 -11.38
CA LEU A 552 -6.89 1.56 -9.99
C LEU A 552 -7.88 0.60 -9.29
N GLY A 553 -8.89 0.08 -10.01
CA GLY A 553 -9.85 -0.91 -9.53
C GLY A 553 -10.81 -0.41 -8.45
N GLN A 554 -10.78 0.89 -8.15
CA GLN A 554 -11.56 1.49 -7.05
C GLN A 554 -13.05 1.58 -7.39
N TRP A 555 -13.38 1.76 -8.67
CA TRP A 555 -14.75 1.78 -9.19
C TRP A 555 -14.94 0.61 -10.16
N SER A 556 -16.13 0.02 -10.20
CA SER A 556 -16.61 -0.79 -11.34
C SER A 556 -17.20 0.11 -12.44
N VAL A 557 -17.36 -0.41 -13.66
CA VAL A 557 -18.02 0.34 -14.75
C VAL A 557 -19.49 0.60 -14.41
N GLU A 558 -20.17 -0.36 -13.78
CA GLU A 558 -21.53 -0.17 -13.25
C GLU A 558 -21.61 1.01 -12.28
N SER A 559 -20.72 1.09 -11.28
CA SER A 559 -20.73 2.19 -10.30
C SER A 559 -20.34 3.54 -10.93
N ALA A 560 -19.51 3.56 -11.97
CA ALA A 560 -19.17 4.76 -12.73
C ALA A 560 -20.36 5.27 -13.59
N ILE A 561 -21.13 4.37 -14.21
CA ILE A 561 -22.37 4.70 -14.94
C ILE A 561 -23.43 5.23 -13.97
N ALA A 562 -23.66 4.53 -12.84
CA ALA A 562 -24.64 4.95 -11.84
C ALA A 562 -24.35 6.34 -11.23
N ARG A 563 -23.09 6.79 -11.25
CA ARG A 563 -22.65 8.12 -10.82
C ARG A 563 -22.67 9.18 -11.94
N GLY A 564 -22.94 8.80 -13.19
CA GLY A 564 -22.83 9.70 -14.35
C GLY A 564 -21.40 10.16 -14.66
N GLU A 565 -20.38 9.41 -14.22
CA GLU A 565 -18.97 9.69 -14.51
C GLU A 565 -18.45 8.89 -15.73
N LEU A 566 -19.22 7.89 -16.18
CA LEU A 566 -19.01 7.13 -17.41
C LEU A 566 -20.32 7.02 -18.20
N ASP A 567 -20.25 7.25 -19.50
CA ASP A 567 -21.31 6.98 -20.48
C ASP A 567 -20.82 5.91 -21.46
N ALA A 568 -21.68 4.94 -21.80
CA ALA A 568 -21.34 3.79 -22.65
C ALA A 568 -22.27 3.71 -23.85
N SER A 569 -21.72 3.72 -25.06
CA SER A 569 -22.53 3.77 -26.29
C SER A 569 -23.33 2.51 -26.60
N SER A 570 -23.15 1.43 -25.84
CA SER A 570 -23.97 0.22 -25.87
C SER A 570 -23.71 -0.67 -24.63
N ALA A 571 -24.63 -1.59 -24.33
CA ALA A 571 -24.41 -2.59 -23.30
C ALA A 571 -23.18 -3.48 -23.56
N ALA A 572 -22.85 -3.73 -24.85
CA ALA A 572 -21.63 -4.43 -25.24
C ALA A 572 -20.36 -3.61 -24.92
N ALA A 573 -20.41 -2.28 -25.06
CA ALA A 573 -19.31 -1.39 -24.65
C ALA A 573 -19.08 -1.46 -23.13
N ALA A 574 -20.16 -1.39 -22.34
CA ALA A 574 -20.08 -1.49 -20.88
C ALA A 574 -19.54 -2.87 -20.42
N LYS A 575 -20.04 -3.98 -21.00
CA LYS A 575 -19.57 -5.34 -20.66
C LYS A 575 -18.10 -5.56 -21.04
N LEU A 576 -17.66 -5.04 -22.19
CA LEU A 576 -16.26 -5.09 -22.59
C LEU A 576 -15.39 -4.26 -21.63
N ALA A 577 -15.83 -3.05 -21.29
CA ALA A 577 -15.14 -2.20 -20.33
C ALA A 577 -15.00 -2.85 -18.94
N GLU A 578 -16.06 -3.45 -18.39
CA GLU A 578 -16.02 -4.16 -17.10
C GLU A 578 -15.01 -5.33 -17.12
N THR A 579 -14.86 -6.01 -18.26
CA THR A 579 -13.90 -7.11 -18.40
C THR A 579 -12.44 -6.61 -18.52
N LEU A 580 -12.23 -5.44 -19.15
CA LEU A 580 -10.90 -4.83 -19.28
C LEU A 580 -10.47 -4.04 -18.04
N PHE A 581 -11.42 -3.48 -17.29
CA PHE A 581 -11.24 -2.64 -16.10
C PHE A 581 -12.08 -3.17 -14.92
N PRO A 582 -11.88 -4.44 -14.49
CA PRO A 582 -12.62 -4.99 -13.37
C PRO A 582 -12.28 -4.22 -12.08
N SER A 583 -13.24 -4.13 -11.17
CA SER A 583 -12.95 -3.70 -9.80
C SER A 583 -11.89 -4.64 -9.19
N GLN A 584 -10.85 -4.06 -8.60
CA GLN A 584 -9.72 -4.79 -8.03
C GLN A 584 -9.25 -4.11 -6.76
N LEU A 585 -8.93 -4.94 -5.77
CA LEU A 585 -8.55 -4.48 -4.46
C LEU A 585 -7.11 -3.95 -4.49
N TRP A 586 -6.98 -2.65 -4.20
CA TRP A 586 -5.73 -2.08 -3.74
C TRP A 586 -5.61 -2.30 -2.23
N HIS A 587 -4.39 -2.56 -1.78
CA HIS A 587 -4.06 -2.54 -0.37
C HIS A 587 -2.76 -1.75 -0.17
N ILE A 588 -2.79 -0.74 0.69
CA ILE A 588 -1.60 -0.06 1.17
C ILE A 588 -1.38 -0.49 2.62
N PRO A 589 -0.37 -1.33 2.91
CA PRO A 589 -0.04 -1.71 4.27
C PRO A 589 0.19 -0.48 5.15
N PRO A 590 -0.48 -0.36 6.31
CA PRO A 590 -0.31 0.77 7.22
C PRO A 590 1.11 1.04 7.73
N LEU A 591 2.06 0.12 7.56
CA LEU A 591 3.40 0.17 8.18
C LEU A 591 4.16 1.49 7.95
N ASP A 592 4.17 1.99 6.71
CA ASP A 592 4.83 3.23 6.31
C ASP A 592 4.14 4.50 6.83
N ASP A 593 2.90 4.38 7.32
CA ASP A 593 2.13 5.47 7.94
C ASP A 593 2.35 5.54 9.48
N LEU A 594 3.10 4.62 10.09
CA LEU A 594 3.23 4.52 11.56
C LEU A 594 4.34 5.41 12.16
N LEU A 595 5.17 6.00 11.30
CA LEU A 595 6.19 6.99 11.66
C LEU A 595 5.79 8.41 11.20
N GLY A 596 4.57 8.60 10.66
CA GLY A 596 4.07 9.82 10.00
C GLY A 596 2.99 10.58 10.78
#